data_AF-A0A5Q2W204-F1
#
_entry.id   AF-A0A5Q2W204-F1
#
_cell.length_a   1.000
_cell.length_b   1.000
_cell.length_c   1.000
_cell.angle_alpha   90.00
_cell.angle_beta   90.00
_cell.angle_gamma   90.00
#
_symmetry.space_group_name_H-M   'P 1'
#
loop_
_entity.id
_entity.type
_entity.pdbx_description
1 polymer ?
#
loop_
_entity_poly.entity_id
_entity_poly.type
_entity_poly.pdbx_seq_one_letter_code
_entity_poly.pdbx_strand_id
1 'polypeptide(L)'
;MTRQRGRRRGASRSKRGATRRAFYDAYMASPAWWGFRRRWATWARRGGPITCRGCGQLWRLKTGDLHHATYARLGAESFTDLWPLCRGCHDLLHELLERPGWRRAGRVQAHRAALALLHQHAALRDVEPASSPSSRLPSSAQGESWGSRE
;
A
#
# COMPACT_ATOMS: atom_id res chain seq x y z
N MET A 1 0.41 37.81 39.28
CA MET A 1 1.62 37.78 38.41
C MET A 1 1.54 36.54 37.52
N THR A 2 1.31 36.73 36.23
CA THR A 2 1.03 35.68 35.24
C THR A 2 2.29 35.32 34.45
N ARG A 3 2.74 34.05 34.42
CA ARG A 3 3.56 33.47 33.31
C ARG A 3 3.35 31.95 33.29
N GLN A 4 2.44 31.46 32.45
CA GLN A 4 2.64 30.95 31.08
C GLN A 4 3.47 29.66 30.95
N ARG A 5 2.76 28.69 30.37
CA ARG A 5 3.12 27.33 29.94
C ARG A 5 4.40 27.29 29.08
N GLY A 6 5.34 26.40 29.43
CA GLY A 6 6.48 26.02 28.59
C GLY A 6 6.10 24.90 27.63
N ARG A 7 6.16 25.21 26.33
CA ARG A 7 5.77 24.39 25.18
C ARG A 7 6.66 23.15 24.99
N ARG A 8 6.05 22.10 24.45
CA ARG A 8 6.63 20.82 24.01
C ARG A 8 7.81 21.07 23.04
N ARG A 9 8.97 20.47 23.31
CA ARG A 9 10.15 20.50 22.44
C ARG A 9 9.89 19.68 21.18
N GLY A 10 9.65 20.35 20.06
CA GLY A 10 9.72 19.73 18.74
C GLY A 10 11.18 19.49 18.37
N ALA A 11 11.59 18.24 18.23
CA ALA A 11 12.92 17.89 17.73
C ALA A 11 13.10 18.47 16.32
N SER A 12 14.00 19.43 16.14
CA SER A 12 14.27 20.00 14.83
C SER A 12 14.88 18.92 13.92
N ARG A 13 14.23 18.66 12.78
CA ARG A 13 14.80 17.77 11.76
C ARG A 13 16.09 18.43 11.24
N SER A 14 17.20 17.69 11.24
CA SER A 14 18.48 18.24 10.79
C SER A 14 18.41 18.65 9.31
N LYS A 15 19.08 19.76 8.95
CA LYS A 15 19.14 20.28 7.56
C LYS A 15 19.61 19.21 6.57
N ARG A 16 20.59 18.38 6.97
CA ARG A 16 21.09 17.23 6.20
C ARG A 16 20.01 16.17 5.92
N GLY A 17 19.15 15.90 6.91
CA GLY A 17 18.03 14.96 6.75
C GLY A 17 16.94 15.49 5.81
N ALA A 18 16.69 16.79 5.82
CA ALA A 18 15.73 17.44 4.91
C ALA A 18 16.23 17.40 3.45
N THR A 19 17.52 17.71 3.20
CA THR A 19 18.10 17.67 1.85
C THR A 19 18.08 16.26 1.25
N ARG A 20 18.35 15.22 2.05
CA ARG A 20 18.29 13.83 1.58
C ARG A 20 16.88 13.39 1.18
N ARG A 21 15.85 13.86 1.89
CA ARG A 21 14.45 13.59 1.55
C ARG A 21 14.04 14.29 0.26
N ALA A 22 14.38 15.57 0.11
CA ALA A 22 14.08 16.31 -1.13
C ALA A 22 14.74 15.68 -2.36
N PHE A 23 16.01 15.24 -2.25
CA PHE A 23 16.69 14.50 -3.32
C PHE A 23 15.98 13.18 -3.65
N TYR A 24 15.57 12.43 -2.63
CA TYR A 24 14.84 11.17 -2.81
C TYR A 24 13.50 11.40 -3.52
N ASP A 25 12.71 12.38 -3.09
CA ASP A 25 11.42 12.68 -3.68
C ASP A 25 11.58 13.11 -5.15
N ALA A 26 12.59 13.92 -5.46
CA ALA A 26 12.92 14.33 -6.83
C ALA A 26 13.38 13.13 -7.69
N TYR A 27 14.20 12.23 -7.15
CA TYR A 27 14.63 11.03 -7.85
C TYR A 27 13.45 10.09 -8.14
N MET A 28 12.55 9.88 -7.17
CA MET A 28 11.36 9.05 -7.34
C MET A 28 10.37 9.63 -8.37
N ALA A 29 10.39 10.94 -8.60
CA ALA A 29 9.63 11.59 -9.67
C ALA A 29 10.35 11.60 -11.03
N SER A 30 11.61 11.18 -11.09
CA SER A 30 12.46 11.37 -12.28
C SER A 30 12.16 10.38 -13.42
N PRO A 31 12.43 10.76 -14.68
CA PRO A 31 12.40 9.82 -15.82
C PRO A 31 13.36 8.64 -15.66
N ALA A 32 14.47 8.83 -14.94
CA ALA A 32 15.45 7.78 -14.68
C ALA A 32 14.85 6.63 -13.85
N TRP A 33 14.10 6.95 -12.80
CA TRP A 33 13.37 5.97 -12.00
C TRP A 33 12.30 5.23 -12.83
N TRP A 34 11.54 5.95 -13.66
CA TRP A 34 10.59 5.31 -14.58
C TRP A 34 11.27 4.38 -15.59
N GLY A 35 12.44 4.75 -16.10
CA GLY A 35 13.27 3.90 -16.95
C GLY A 35 13.74 2.63 -16.24
N PHE A 36 14.16 2.77 -14.98
CA PHE A 36 14.50 1.65 -14.13
C PHE A 36 13.31 0.71 -13.90
N ARG A 37 12.13 1.25 -13.54
CA ARG A 37 10.89 0.46 -13.35
C ARG A 37 10.54 -0.36 -14.59
N ARG A 38 10.70 0.21 -15.78
CA ARG A 38 10.50 -0.51 -17.06
C ARG A 38 11.46 -1.68 -17.20
N ARG A 39 12.76 -1.45 -17.02
CA ARG A 39 13.79 -2.51 -17.10
C ARG A 39 13.55 -3.62 -16.09
N TRP A 40 13.24 -3.25 -14.84
CA TRP A 40 12.88 -4.20 -13.79
C TRP A 40 11.68 -5.06 -14.18
N ALA A 41 10.61 -4.44 -14.69
CA ALA A 41 9.41 -5.18 -15.07
C ALA A 41 9.63 -6.09 -16.28
N THR A 42 10.51 -5.73 -17.22
CA THR A 42 10.93 -6.62 -18.31
C THR A 42 11.72 -7.81 -17.79
N TRP A 43 12.66 -7.58 -16.88
CA TRP A 43 13.44 -8.63 -16.24
C TRP A 43 12.54 -9.60 -15.44
N ALA A 44 11.67 -9.07 -14.58
CA ALA A 44 10.80 -9.87 -13.71
C ALA A 44 9.82 -10.75 -14.50
N ARG A 45 9.31 -10.26 -15.64
CA ARG A 45 8.39 -11.04 -16.51
C ARG A 45 9.00 -12.30 -17.09
N ARG A 46 10.33 -12.42 -17.13
CA ARG A 46 11.01 -13.65 -17.58
C ARG A 46 10.69 -14.84 -16.66
N GLY A 47 10.33 -14.57 -15.40
CA GLY A 47 9.86 -15.57 -14.45
C GLY A 47 8.35 -15.76 -14.40
N GLY A 48 7.58 -15.15 -15.31
CA GLY A 48 6.12 -15.23 -15.35
C GLY A 48 5.40 -13.93 -14.94
N PRO A 49 4.07 -13.98 -14.71
CA PRO A 49 3.28 -12.83 -14.30
C PRO A 49 3.81 -12.21 -13.00
N ILE A 50 3.92 -10.89 -12.98
CA ILE A 50 4.34 -10.17 -11.78
C ILE A 50 3.13 -10.03 -10.87
N THR A 51 3.23 -10.51 -9.64
CA THR A 51 2.16 -10.40 -8.63
C THR A 51 2.60 -9.52 -7.46
N CYS A 52 1.63 -8.88 -6.81
CA CYS A 52 1.84 -8.15 -5.58
C CYS A 52 2.38 -9.11 -4.52
N ARG A 53 3.54 -8.79 -3.94
CA ARG A 53 4.15 -9.61 -2.89
C ARG A 53 3.28 -9.70 -1.64
N GLY A 54 2.43 -8.69 -1.37
CA GLY A 54 1.56 -8.63 -0.19
C GLY A 54 0.19 -9.29 -0.36
N CYS A 55 -0.45 -9.18 -1.53
CA CYS A 55 -1.82 -9.72 -1.73
C CYS A 55 -1.98 -10.66 -2.93
N GLY A 56 -0.91 -10.97 -3.66
CA GLY A 56 -0.96 -11.88 -4.82
C GLY A 56 -1.62 -11.31 -6.09
N GLN A 57 -2.32 -10.17 -6.01
CA GLN A 57 -2.97 -9.54 -7.17
C GLN A 57 -1.98 -9.19 -8.29
N LEU A 58 -2.43 -9.22 -9.54
CA LEU A 58 -1.58 -8.91 -10.70
C LEU A 58 -1.00 -7.49 -10.60
N TRP A 59 0.32 -7.39 -10.62
CA TRP A 59 1.04 -6.13 -10.59
C TRP A 59 1.19 -5.56 -12.00
N ARG A 60 0.93 -4.27 -12.16
CA ARG A 60 1.06 -3.57 -13.45
C ARG A 60 1.97 -2.37 -13.31
N LEU A 61 2.79 -2.13 -14.33
CA LEU A 61 3.77 -1.03 -14.33
C LEU A 61 3.14 0.35 -14.08
N LYS A 62 1.91 0.59 -14.55
CA LYS A 62 1.21 1.87 -14.41
C LYS A 62 0.60 2.11 -13.02
N THR A 63 0.23 1.05 -12.30
CA THR A 63 -0.61 1.16 -11.08
C THR A 63 0.02 0.53 -9.84
N GLY A 64 1.00 -0.35 -10.00
CA GLY A 64 1.75 -0.93 -8.90
C GLY A 64 2.98 -0.10 -8.58
N ASP A 65 3.52 -0.29 -7.38
CA ASP A 65 4.73 0.36 -6.88
C ASP A 65 5.83 -0.68 -6.63
N LEU A 66 7.09 -0.23 -6.69
CA LEU A 66 8.25 -1.03 -6.30
C LEU A 66 8.73 -0.56 -4.93
N HIS A 67 8.57 -1.43 -3.94
CA HIS A 67 9.05 -1.15 -2.59
C HIS A 67 10.51 -1.57 -2.43
N HIS A 68 11.32 -0.71 -1.82
CA HIS A 68 12.71 -1.03 -1.49
C HIS A 68 12.77 -1.78 -0.17
N ALA A 69 12.99 -3.09 -0.21
CA ALA A 69 13.16 -3.90 0.99
C ALA A 69 14.41 -3.48 1.79
N THR A 70 15.37 -2.86 1.10
CA THR A 70 16.51 -2.18 1.71
C THR A 70 16.92 -0.97 0.91
N TYR A 71 17.27 0.11 1.61
CA TYR A 71 17.89 1.31 1.03
C TYR A 71 19.43 1.27 1.08
N ALA A 72 20.01 0.12 1.43
CA ALA A 72 21.46 -0.02 1.62
C ALA A 72 22.28 0.29 0.35
N ARG A 73 21.67 0.19 -0.83
CA ARG A 73 22.31 0.42 -2.15
C ARG A 73 21.56 1.42 -3.03
N LEU A 74 21.03 2.50 -2.45
CA LEU A 74 20.30 3.50 -3.23
C LEU A 74 21.19 4.06 -4.36
N GLY A 75 20.77 3.91 -5.62
CA GLY A 75 21.54 4.26 -6.83
C GLY A 75 22.39 3.14 -7.45
N ALA A 76 22.48 1.98 -6.79
CA ALA A 76 23.10 0.75 -7.31
C ALA A 76 22.22 -0.47 -6.95
N GLU A 77 20.90 -0.29 -6.99
CA GLU A 77 19.96 -1.31 -6.54
C GLU A 77 20.06 -2.57 -7.40
N SER A 78 20.11 -3.74 -6.74
CA SER A 78 19.87 -5.00 -7.43
C SER A 78 18.37 -5.11 -7.70
N PHE A 79 17.99 -5.67 -8.86
CA PHE A 79 16.57 -5.96 -9.13
C PHE A 79 15.91 -6.87 -8.09
N THR A 80 16.71 -7.63 -7.34
CA THR A 80 16.26 -8.51 -6.25
C THR A 80 15.96 -7.77 -4.94
N ASP A 81 16.33 -6.50 -4.80
CA ASP A 81 16.08 -5.70 -3.59
C ASP A 81 14.68 -5.07 -3.56
N LEU A 82 13.88 -5.31 -4.62
CA LEU A 82 12.61 -4.65 -4.85
C LEU A 82 11.45 -5.63 -4.77
N TRP A 83 10.40 -5.21 -4.06
CA TRP A 83 9.15 -5.95 -3.98
C TRP A 83 8.07 -5.26 -4.81
N PRO A 84 7.46 -5.94 -5.80
CA PRO A 84 6.27 -5.43 -6.46
C PRO A 84 5.11 -5.43 -5.47
N LEU A 85 4.50 -4.27 -5.24
CA LEU A 85 3.31 -4.12 -4.40
C LEU A 85 2.23 -3.35 -5.16
N CYS A 86 0.96 -3.68 -4.92
CA CYS A 86 -0.12 -2.77 -5.27
C CYS A 86 -0.10 -1.56 -4.33
N ARG A 87 -0.74 -0.46 -4.72
CA ARG A 87 -0.71 0.78 -3.94
C ARG A 87 -1.17 0.59 -2.49
N GLY A 88 -2.27 -0.15 -2.28
CA GLY A 88 -2.79 -0.39 -0.93
C GLY A 88 -1.84 -1.19 -0.04
N CYS A 89 -1.24 -2.27 -0.57
CA CYS A 89 -0.23 -3.04 0.18
C CYS A 89 1.04 -2.23 0.43
N HIS A 90 1.43 -1.37 -0.51
CA HIS A 90 2.58 -0.49 -0.36
C HIS A 90 2.36 0.52 0.78
N ASP A 91 1.21 1.17 0.82
CA ASP A 91 0.91 2.20 1.82
C ASP A 91 0.75 1.58 3.22
N LEU A 92 0.07 0.43 3.32
CA LEU A 92 -0.03 -0.34 4.58
C LEU A 92 1.34 -0.81 5.09
N LEU A 93 2.25 -1.19 4.18
CA LEU A 93 3.62 -1.54 4.56
C LEU A 93 4.34 -0.37 5.23
N HIS A 94 4.23 0.84 4.67
CA HIS A 94 4.84 2.03 5.26
C HIS A 94 4.23 2.35 6.62
N GLU A 95 2.90 2.26 6.75
CA GLU A 95 2.22 2.46 8.03
C GLU A 95 2.74 1.50 9.11
N LEU A 96 2.88 0.20 8.78
CA LEU A 96 3.42 -0.81 9.70
C LEU A 96 4.86 -0.50 10.11
N LEU A 97 5.71 -0.08 9.17
CA LEU A 97 7.12 0.22 9.42
C LEU A 97 7.33 1.54 10.20
N GLU A 98 6.38 2.47 10.13
CA GLU A 98 6.43 3.73 10.87
C GLU A 98 6.01 3.59 12.35
N ARG A 99 5.39 2.45 12.73
CA ARG A 99 4.97 2.19 14.11
C ARG A 99 6.15 2.22 15.09
N PRO A 100 5.97 2.82 16.29
CA PRO A 100 6.97 2.78 17.35
C PRO A 100 7.37 1.33 17.70
N GLY A 101 8.66 1.08 17.92
CA GLY A 101 9.18 -0.25 18.27
C GLY A 101 9.82 -1.01 17.11
N TRP A 102 9.35 -0.80 15.88
CA TRP A 102 9.89 -1.49 14.68
C TRP A 102 11.32 -1.07 14.35
N ARG A 103 11.69 0.16 14.69
CA ARG A 103 13.07 0.66 14.58
C ARG A 103 14.05 -0.11 15.46
N ARG A 104 13.59 -0.69 16.58
CA ARG A 104 14.42 -1.46 17.53
C ARG A 104 14.58 -2.91 17.12
N ALA A 105 13.59 -3.49 16.45
CA ALA A 105 13.61 -4.87 15.95
C ALA A 105 14.56 -5.09 14.76
N GLY A 106 15.20 -4.04 14.24
CA GLY A 106 16.06 -4.14 13.06
C GLY A 106 15.28 -4.18 11.75
N ARG A 107 15.87 -3.59 10.69
CA ARG A 107 15.16 -3.31 9.43
C ARG A 107 14.69 -4.58 8.71
N VAL A 108 15.51 -5.63 8.65
CA VAL A 108 15.17 -6.87 7.92
C VAL A 108 14.02 -7.61 8.59
N GLN A 109 14.06 -7.77 9.92
CA GLN A 109 13.01 -8.44 10.69
C GLN A 109 11.70 -7.66 10.62
N ALA A 110 11.76 -6.32 10.70
CA ALA A 110 10.63 -5.46 10.42
C ALA A 110 10.01 -5.75 9.03
N HIS A 111 10.76 -5.70 7.94
CA HIS A 111 10.17 -5.92 6.60
C HIS A 111 9.54 -7.31 6.45
N ARG A 112 10.13 -8.37 7.05
CA ARG A 112 9.55 -9.72 7.04
C ARG A 112 8.24 -9.79 7.84
N ALA A 113 8.20 -9.19 9.03
CA ALA A 113 7.01 -9.14 9.86
C ALA A 113 5.88 -8.34 9.20
N ALA A 114 6.19 -7.19 8.60
CA ALA A 114 5.18 -6.40 7.88
C ALA A 114 4.65 -7.16 6.67
N LEU A 115 5.50 -7.89 5.93
CA LEU A 115 5.05 -8.71 4.83
C LEU A 115 4.10 -9.83 5.29
N ALA A 116 4.38 -10.48 6.42
CA ALA A 116 3.48 -11.49 6.98
C ALA A 116 2.11 -10.89 7.37
N LEU A 117 2.08 -9.68 7.92
CA LEU A 117 0.83 -8.98 8.23
C LEU A 117 0.06 -8.59 6.97
N LEU A 118 0.75 -8.22 5.87
CA LEU A 118 0.10 -7.99 4.58
C LEU A 118 -0.57 -9.25 4.03
N HIS A 119 0.10 -10.41 4.13
CA HIS A 119 -0.48 -11.69 3.72
C HIS A 119 -1.74 -12.02 4.52
N GLN A 120 -1.71 -11.80 5.84
CA GLN A 120 -2.89 -11.99 6.70
C GLN A 120 -4.02 -11.02 6.33
N HIS A 121 -3.71 -9.74 6.09
CA HIS A 121 -4.69 -8.75 5.67
C HIS A 121 -5.33 -9.11 4.33
N ALA A 122 -4.55 -9.61 3.36
CA ALA A 122 -5.07 -10.07 2.09
C ALA A 122 -6.01 -11.27 2.28
N ALA A 123 -5.61 -12.26 3.07
CA ALA A 123 -6.45 -13.41 3.38
C ALA A 123 -7.78 -13.00 4.02
N LEU A 124 -7.79 -12.02 4.93
CA LEU A 124 -9.01 -11.50 5.53
C LEU A 124 -9.90 -10.74 4.54
N ARG A 125 -9.32 -10.05 3.55
CA ARG A 125 -10.07 -9.37 2.48
C ARG A 125 -10.72 -10.34 1.51
N ASP A 126 -10.08 -11.47 1.26
CA ASP A 126 -10.63 -12.53 0.41
C ASP A 126 -11.76 -13.32 1.13
N VAL A 127 -11.90 -13.15 2.45
CA VAL A 127 -12.86 -13.85 3.32
C VAL A 127 -14.13 -13.02 3.63
N GLU A 128 -14.21 -11.73 3.25
CA GLU A 128 -15.41 -10.87 3.45
C GLU A 128 -16.34 -10.84 2.20
N PRO A 129 -17.68 -10.87 2.35
CA PRO A 129 -18.39 -12.14 2.24
C PRO A 129 -19.34 -12.18 1.05
N ALA A 130 -19.47 -13.36 0.46
CA ALA A 130 -20.67 -13.73 -0.29
C ALA A 130 -21.86 -13.83 0.69
N SER A 131 -22.53 -12.71 1.03
CA SER A 131 -23.97 -12.62 1.37
C SER A 131 -24.35 -11.30 2.06
N SER A 132 -24.91 -10.37 1.29
CA SER A 132 -26.10 -9.64 1.74
C SER A 132 -27.26 -10.20 0.92
N PRO A 133 -28.17 -11.02 1.48
CA PRO A 133 -29.45 -11.25 0.83
C PRO A 133 -30.22 -9.95 0.95
N SER A 134 -30.12 -9.09 -0.08
CA SER A 134 -31.02 -7.95 -0.21
C SER A 134 -32.44 -8.52 -0.33
N SER A 135 -33.21 -8.32 0.73
CA SER A 135 -34.61 -8.68 0.86
C SER A 135 -35.42 -8.04 -0.27
N ARG A 136 -35.53 -8.74 -1.39
CA ARG A 136 -36.62 -8.53 -2.34
C ARG A 136 -37.88 -9.08 -1.70
N LEU A 137 -38.67 -8.21 -1.10
CA LEU A 137 -40.10 -8.49 -0.91
C LEU A 137 -40.75 -8.53 -2.31
N PRO A 138 -41.43 -9.62 -2.70
CA PRO A 138 -42.38 -9.54 -3.79
C PRO A 138 -43.64 -8.87 -3.24
N SER A 139 -43.82 -7.57 -3.50
CA SER A 139 -45.15 -6.97 -3.39
C SER A 139 -45.88 -7.25 -4.70
N SER A 140 -46.56 -8.39 -4.72
CA SER A 140 -47.45 -8.81 -5.79
C SER A 140 -48.44 -7.70 -6.14
N ALA A 141 -48.54 -7.45 -7.45
CA ALA A 141 -49.66 -6.77 -8.06
C ALA A 141 -50.96 -7.51 -7.70
N GLN A 142 -51.93 -6.79 -7.16
CA GLN A 142 -53.33 -7.13 -7.35
C GLN A 142 -54.00 -5.89 -7.92
N GLY A 143 -54.22 -5.95 -9.23
CA GLY A 143 -55.22 -5.15 -9.88
C GLY A 143 -56.56 -5.83 -9.67
N GLU A 144 -57.50 -5.09 -9.10
CA GLU A 144 -58.94 -5.38 -9.13
C GLU A 144 -59.57 -4.01 -9.43
N SER A 145 -59.76 -3.63 -10.70
CA SER A 145 -60.93 -3.96 -11.52
C SER A 145 -62.26 -3.78 -10.77
N TRP A 146 -62.70 -2.53 -10.59
CA TRP A 146 -64.10 -2.23 -10.31
C TRP A 146 -64.79 -1.80 -11.61
N GLY A 147 -65.43 -2.78 -12.25
CA GLY A 147 -66.34 -2.59 -13.37
C GLY A 147 -67.78 -2.93 -12.94
N SER A 148 -68.64 -1.91 -13.05
CA SER A 148 -70.07 -1.95 -13.42
C SER A 148 -71.12 -2.47 -12.44
N ARG A 149 -72.03 -1.55 -12.10
CA ARG A 149 -73.52 -1.62 -11.97
C ARG A 149 -73.94 -0.42 -11.10
N GLU A 150 -74.89 0.46 -11.41
CA GLU A 150 -76.11 0.46 -12.26
C GLU A 150 -76.44 1.89 -12.70
#